data_AF-A0A6A3D6W5-F1
#
_entry.id   AF-A0A6A3D6W5-F1
#
_cell.length_a   1.000
_cell.length_b   1.000
_cell.length_c   1.000
_cell.angle_alpha   90.00
_cell.angle_beta   90.00
_cell.angle_gamma   90.00
#
_symmetry.space_group_name_H-M   'P 1'
#
loop_
_entity.id
_entity.type
_entity.pdbx_description
1 polymer ?
#
loop_
_entity_poly.entity_id
_entity_poly.type
_entity_poly.pdbx_seq_one_letter_code
_entity_poly.pdbx_strand_id
1 'polypeptide(L)'
;MGELETIDLKFFIKGHIKNAVDRGFGHIRKKFAREDVWTMDQLLEVVNAASSSALVHVPKENAVMKVFRMAVQEAYKDMKSVQSYQIFRMATDNPGVVSCRAGPNGEVVTQDLRRSFDSIPTSDEKVRDLFKSHLDPLQPPLPNFEKKQQMFNKVRMYVPAEFRSDPIYDAPNDEEEQKANEAKKARRKASAKKKKVATTAAEAKETTSAPAGGEAGERGCWR
;
A
#
# COMPACT_ATOMS: atom_id res chain seq x y z
N MET A 1 -11.46 0.25 20.16
CA MET A 1 -11.55 1.59 19.52
C MET A 1 -10.44 2.40 20.15
N GLY A 2 -9.39 2.72 19.38
CA GLY A 2 -8.10 3.24 19.84
C GLY A 2 -7.41 2.34 20.88
N GLU A 3 -6.29 1.70 20.56
CA GLU A 3 -5.45 1.09 21.61
C GLU A 3 -4.73 2.17 22.44
N LEU A 4 -4.69 3.40 21.92
CA LEU A 4 -3.96 4.52 22.48
C LEU A 4 -4.94 5.58 22.97
N GLU A 5 -4.74 6.05 24.19
CA GLU A 5 -5.56 7.08 24.83
C GLU A 5 -5.50 8.41 24.06
N THR A 6 -4.30 8.79 23.62
CA THR A 6 -4.02 9.97 22.78
C THR A 6 -3.06 9.59 21.68
N ILE A 7 -3.27 10.15 20.49
CA ILE A 7 -2.35 10.02 19.35
C ILE A 7 -1.94 11.41 18.90
N ASP A 8 -0.63 11.65 18.90
CA ASP A 8 0.01 12.84 18.36
C ASP A 8 0.75 12.50 17.06
N LEU A 9 0.24 12.97 15.93
CA LEU A 9 0.89 12.82 14.62
C LEU A 9 1.60 14.13 14.28
N LYS A 10 2.90 14.04 13.99
CA LYS A 10 3.76 15.20 13.72
C LYS A 10 4.52 15.00 12.41
N PHE A 11 4.31 15.89 11.45
CA PHE A 11 4.87 15.85 10.11
C PHE A 11 5.76 17.09 9.89
N PHE A 12 7.02 17.02 10.35
CA PHE A 12 7.95 18.15 10.31
C PHE A 12 8.89 18.20 9.09
N ILE A 13 9.07 17.08 8.38
CA ILE A 13 10.08 16.98 7.32
C ILE A 13 9.44 16.39 6.07
N LYS A 14 9.63 17.07 4.93
CA LYS A 14 9.28 16.55 3.61
C LYS A 14 10.38 15.60 3.14
N GLY A 15 10.07 14.30 3.02
CA GLY A 15 10.99 13.31 2.47
C GLY A 15 10.97 11.97 3.21
N HIS A 16 11.74 10.99 2.70
CA HIS A 16 11.89 9.67 3.32
C HIS A 16 12.73 9.80 4.60
N ILE A 17 12.07 10.03 5.72
CA ILE A 17 12.73 10.05 7.03
C ILE A 17 13.22 8.62 7.30
N LYS A 18 14.43 8.45 7.84
CA LYS A 18 14.96 7.14 8.22
C LYS A 18 14.05 6.53 9.27
N ASN A 19 13.11 5.69 8.84
CA ASN A 19 12.14 5.07 9.71
C ASN A 19 12.78 3.84 10.36
N ALA A 20 12.60 3.67 11.67
CA ALA A 20 13.03 2.45 12.37
C ALA A 20 12.42 1.19 11.74
N VAL A 21 11.23 1.30 11.14
CA VAL A 21 10.56 0.23 10.40
C VAL A 21 11.39 -0.24 9.19
N ASP A 22 12.03 0.66 8.45
CA ASP A 22 12.88 0.31 7.30
C ASP A 22 14.08 -0.53 7.74
N ARG A 23 14.67 -0.19 8.91
CA ARG A 23 15.74 -0.99 9.53
C ARG A 23 15.24 -2.38 9.92
N GLY A 24 14.02 -2.49 10.44
CA GLY A 24 13.37 -3.77 10.75
C GLY A 24 13.24 -4.67 9.52
N PHE A 25 12.73 -4.13 8.41
CA PHE A 25 12.67 -4.85 7.13
C PHE A 25 14.04 -5.28 6.62
N GLY A 26 15.07 -4.44 6.82
CA GLY A 26 16.45 -4.78 6.50
C GLY A 26 16.96 -6.02 7.25
N HIS A 27 16.63 -6.15 8.54
CA HIS A 27 17.01 -7.32 9.34
C HIS A 27 16.31 -8.59 8.89
N ILE A 28 14.99 -8.51 8.64
CA ILE A 28 14.21 -9.63 8.10
C ILE A 28 14.81 -10.10 6.78
N ARG A 29 15.07 -9.18 5.84
CA ARG A 29 15.65 -9.51 4.53
C ARG A 29 17.03 -10.16 4.66
N LYS A 30 17.87 -9.65 5.57
CA LYS A 30 19.22 -10.19 5.81
C LYS A 30 19.16 -11.61 6.38
N LYS A 31 18.21 -11.90 7.26
CA LYS A 31 18.01 -13.24 7.82
C LYS A 31 17.45 -14.20 6.77
N PHE A 32 16.38 -13.80 6.10
CA PHE A 32 15.75 -14.56 5.01
C PHE A 32 16.74 -14.94 3.91
N ALA A 33 17.67 -14.04 3.52
CA ALA A 33 18.66 -14.34 2.49
C ALA A 33 19.69 -15.43 2.87
N ARG A 34 19.71 -15.88 4.12
CA ARG A 34 20.66 -16.89 4.64
C ARG A 34 19.99 -18.20 5.02
N GLU A 35 18.67 -18.28 4.91
CA GLU A 35 17.87 -19.43 5.29
C GLU A 35 17.10 -19.93 4.07
N ASP A 36 17.06 -21.24 3.89
CA ASP A 36 16.26 -21.85 2.84
C ASP A 36 14.81 -21.96 3.32
N VAL A 37 13.93 -21.13 2.74
CA VAL A 37 12.51 -21.04 3.12
C VAL A 37 11.64 -21.64 2.02
N TRP A 38 10.98 -22.74 2.34
CA TRP A 38 10.16 -23.53 1.42
C TRP A 38 8.66 -23.45 1.73
N THR A 39 8.29 -23.15 2.98
CA THR A 39 6.90 -23.06 3.43
C THR A 39 6.58 -21.70 4.05
N MET A 40 5.28 -21.38 4.14
CA MET A 40 4.84 -20.15 4.82
C MET A 40 5.14 -20.17 6.32
N ASP A 41 5.16 -21.35 6.95
CA ASP A 41 5.46 -21.49 8.37
C ASP A 41 6.94 -21.18 8.65
N GLN A 42 7.85 -21.67 7.80
CA GLN A 42 9.27 -21.29 7.87
C GLN A 42 9.49 -19.79 7.66
N LEU A 43 8.74 -19.16 6.74
CA LEU A 43 8.81 -17.72 6.56
C LEU A 43 8.40 -16.97 7.83
N LEU A 44 7.33 -17.40 8.49
CA LEU A 44 6.87 -16.79 9.75
C LEU A 44 7.90 -16.96 10.86
N GLU A 45 8.53 -18.13 10.98
CA GLU A 45 9.62 -18.37 11.94
C GLU A 45 10.80 -17.43 11.68
N VAL A 46 11.24 -17.28 10.43
CA VAL A 46 12.31 -16.35 10.05
C VAL A 46 11.96 -14.92 10.42
N VAL A 47 10.75 -14.47 10.10
CA VAL A 47 10.28 -13.12 10.39
C VAL A 47 10.24 -12.86 11.89
N ASN A 48 9.62 -13.76 12.65
CA ASN A 48 9.48 -13.63 14.10
C ASN A 48 10.85 -13.68 14.79
N ALA A 49 11.77 -14.52 14.32
CA ALA A 49 13.11 -14.63 14.88
C ALA A 49 14.09 -13.56 14.37
N ALA A 50 13.74 -12.79 13.33
CA ALA A 50 14.46 -11.58 12.92
C ALA A 50 13.95 -10.32 13.63
N SER A 51 12.74 -10.38 14.20
CA SER A 51 12.18 -9.29 14.98
C SER A 51 13.06 -9.02 16.20
N SER A 52 13.39 -7.75 16.40
CA SER A 52 14.16 -7.31 17.58
C SER A 52 13.28 -7.01 18.79
N SER A 53 11.95 -7.11 18.63
CA SER A 53 10.97 -6.85 19.68
C SER A 53 10.22 -8.13 20.03
N ALA A 54 10.30 -8.53 21.31
CA ALA A 54 9.55 -9.66 21.85
C ALA A 54 8.03 -9.44 21.86
N LEU A 55 7.57 -8.19 21.65
CA LEU A 55 6.16 -7.81 21.67
C LEU A 55 5.48 -7.95 20.30
N VAL A 56 6.23 -8.12 19.22
CA VAL A 56 5.69 -8.18 17.86
C VAL A 56 5.86 -9.60 17.32
N HIS A 57 4.84 -10.42 17.55
CA HIS A 57 4.70 -11.74 16.92
C HIS A 57 3.68 -11.63 15.79
N VAL A 58 4.05 -12.05 14.59
CA VAL A 58 3.12 -12.10 13.45
C VAL A 58 2.37 -13.42 13.51
N PRO A 59 1.06 -13.43 13.84
CA PRO A 59 0.27 -14.65 13.81
C PRO A 59 0.07 -15.13 12.37
N LYS A 60 -0.09 -16.46 12.20
CA LYS A 60 -0.39 -17.07 10.90
C LYS A 60 -1.74 -16.62 10.35
N GLU A 61 -2.72 -16.42 11.23
CA GLU A 61 -4.06 -15.95 10.88
C GLU A 61 -4.17 -14.43 11.00
N ASN A 62 -4.78 -13.82 9.98
CA ASN A 62 -5.01 -12.38 9.96
C ASN A 62 -6.26 -12.01 10.78
N ALA A 63 -6.11 -11.93 12.10
CA ALA A 63 -7.16 -11.41 13.00
C ALA A 63 -7.08 -9.89 13.18
N VAL A 64 -5.98 -9.27 12.76
CA VAL A 64 -5.61 -7.90 13.16
C VAL A 64 -5.92 -6.88 12.08
N MET A 65 -5.67 -7.19 10.80
CA MET A 65 -5.96 -6.24 9.73
C MET A 65 -7.44 -6.28 9.37
N LYS A 66 -8.10 -5.12 9.45
CA LYS A 66 -9.53 -4.95 9.16
C LYS A 66 -9.75 -3.93 8.06
N VAL A 67 -10.91 -3.99 7.41
CA VAL A 67 -11.28 -3.04 6.36
C VAL A 67 -11.88 -1.77 6.99
N PHE A 68 -11.06 -0.76 7.22
CA PHE A 68 -11.50 0.50 7.85
C PHE A 68 -12.17 1.49 6.90
N ARG A 69 -11.98 1.35 5.59
CA ARG A 69 -12.34 2.39 4.61
C ARG A 69 -13.81 2.80 4.70
N MET A 70 -14.73 1.84 4.65
CA MET A 70 -16.16 2.13 4.65
C MET A 70 -16.62 2.69 5.99
N ALA A 71 -16.27 2.04 7.09
CA ALA A 71 -16.64 2.49 8.44
C ALA A 71 -16.14 3.91 8.73
N VAL A 72 -14.91 4.25 8.30
CA VAL A 72 -14.37 5.61 8.47
C VAL A 72 -15.10 6.63 7.59
N GLN A 73 -15.39 6.31 6.33
CA GLN A 73 -16.09 7.22 5.41
C GLN A 73 -17.54 7.49 5.85
N GLU A 74 -18.17 6.52 6.49
CA GLU A 74 -19.53 6.63 7.01
C GLU A 74 -19.57 7.35 8.37
N ALA A 75 -18.60 7.12 9.25
CA ALA A 75 -18.53 7.80 10.55
C ALA A 75 -18.06 9.25 10.43
N TYR A 76 -17.11 9.54 9.53
CA TYR A 76 -16.37 10.79 9.51
C TYR A 76 -16.41 11.52 8.15
N LYS A 77 -16.25 12.83 8.22
CA LYS A 77 -16.07 13.77 7.11
C LYS A 77 -14.58 13.89 6.79
N ASP A 78 -14.28 14.29 5.56
CA ASP A 78 -12.91 14.63 5.18
C ASP A 78 -12.45 15.91 5.89
N MET A 79 -11.20 15.90 6.36
CA MET A 79 -10.59 17.05 7.00
C MET A 79 -10.27 18.15 5.98
N LYS A 80 -10.60 19.39 6.32
CA LYS A 80 -10.32 20.54 5.45
C LYS A 80 -8.87 20.99 5.62
N SER A 81 -8.24 21.35 4.51
CA SER A 81 -6.89 21.94 4.48
C SER A 81 -5.82 21.10 5.19
N VAL A 82 -5.89 19.77 5.11
CA VAL A 82 -4.97 18.86 5.81
C VAL A 82 -3.49 19.18 5.54
N GLN A 83 -3.15 19.63 4.33
CA GLN A 83 -1.78 19.97 3.94
C GLN A 83 -1.26 21.27 4.58
N SER A 84 -2.14 22.10 5.15
CA SER A 84 -1.78 23.34 5.86
C SER A 84 -1.34 23.09 7.30
N TYR A 85 -1.51 21.87 7.82
CA TYR A 85 -1.19 21.51 9.20
C TYR A 85 -0.03 20.51 9.25
N GLN A 86 0.80 20.63 10.28
CA GLN A 86 1.93 19.73 10.54
C GLN A 86 1.74 18.87 11.79
N ILE A 87 0.92 19.32 12.74
CA ILE A 87 0.70 18.62 14.00
C ILE A 87 -0.79 18.33 14.14
N PHE A 88 -1.11 17.08 14.42
CA PHE A 88 -2.46 16.60 14.68
C PHE A 88 -2.49 15.88 16.01
N ARG A 89 -3.53 16.15 16.80
CA ARG A 89 -3.81 15.46 18.05
C ARG A 89 -5.24 14.98 18.06
N MET A 90 -5.41 13.73 18.46
CA MET A 90 -6.71 13.08 18.62
C MET A 90 -6.70 12.30 19.94
N ALA A 91 -7.85 12.25 20.61
CA ALA A 91 -7.97 11.63 21.92
C ALA A 91 -9.24 10.76 21.99
N THR A 92 -9.20 9.75 22.86
CA THR A 92 -10.24 8.71 22.96
C THR A 92 -11.52 9.21 23.64
N ASP A 93 -11.42 10.28 24.41
CA ASP A 93 -12.51 10.99 25.07
C ASP A 93 -13.46 11.66 24.07
N ASN A 94 -12.93 12.14 22.93
CA ASN A 94 -13.68 12.85 21.90
C ASN A 94 -13.36 12.29 20.50
N PRO A 95 -13.81 11.06 20.20
CA PRO A 95 -13.49 10.39 18.94
C PRO A 95 -14.06 11.17 17.75
N GLY A 96 -13.21 11.45 16.75
CA GLY A 96 -13.58 12.20 15.55
C GLY A 96 -13.33 13.71 15.63
N VAL A 97 -12.93 14.23 16.79
CA VAL A 97 -12.45 15.61 16.92
C VAL A 97 -10.93 15.61 16.79
N VAL A 98 -10.41 16.46 15.91
CA VAL A 98 -8.96 16.57 15.66
C VAL A 98 -8.50 18.00 15.92
N SER A 99 -7.51 18.14 16.81
CA SER A 99 -6.79 19.40 17.00
C SER A 99 -5.63 19.47 16.01
N CYS A 100 -5.57 20.55 15.24
CA CYS A 100 -4.60 20.76 14.16
C CYS A 100 -3.75 22.00 14.45
N ARG A 101 -2.45 21.97 14.14
CA ARG A 101 -1.57 23.15 14.19
C ARG A 101 -0.72 23.23 12.93
N ALA A 102 -0.53 24.44 12.41
CA ALA A 102 0.34 24.70 11.26
C ALA A 102 1.83 24.41 11.58
N GLY A 103 2.22 24.52 12.84
CA GLY A 103 3.56 24.21 13.34
C GLY A 103 3.58 24.17 14.88
N PRO A 104 4.76 23.99 15.51
CA PRO A 104 4.89 23.84 16.97
C PRO A 104 4.27 25.01 17.76
N ASN A 105 4.47 26.23 17.26
CA ASN A 105 3.98 27.47 17.87
C ASN A 105 2.70 27.99 17.17
N GLY A 106 2.11 27.21 16.27
CA GLY A 106 0.90 27.59 15.56
C GLY A 106 -0.33 27.52 16.47
N GLU A 107 -1.34 28.32 16.13
CA GLU A 107 -2.64 28.29 16.80
C GLU A 107 -3.28 26.89 16.68
N VAL A 108 -4.02 26.51 17.71
CA VAL A 108 -4.76 25.25 17.74
C VAL A 108 -6.10 25.45 17.05
N VAL A 109 -6.28 24.80 15.90
CA VAL A 109 -7.54 24.76 15.18
C VAL A 109 -8.20 23.41 15.44
N THR A 110 -9.39 23.43 16.05
CA THR A 110 -10.17 22.22 16.28
C THR A 110 -11.12 21.97 15.11
N GLN A 111 -11.07 20.77 14.53
CA GLN A 111 -12.01 20.33 13.50
C GLN A 111 -12.79 19.12 13.99
N ASP A 112 -14.13 19.23 13.96
CA ASP A 112 -15.02 18.10 14.23
C ASP A 112 -15.32 17.38 12.91
N LEU A 113 -14.80 16.16 12.79
CA LEU A 113 -14.97 15.32 11.61
C LEU A 113 -16.21 14.44 11.71
N ARG A 114 -16.98 14.44 12.79
CA ARG A 114 -18.17 13.58 12.90
C ARG A 114 -19.20 13.96 11.85
N ARG A 115 -19.77 12.95 11.19
CA ARG A 115 -20.94 13.16 10.35
C ARG A 115 -22.14 13.55 11.20
N SER A 116 -23.03 14.31 10.60
CA SER A 116 -24.31 14.72 11.19
C SER A 116 -25.40 14.26 10.23
N PHE A 117 -26.39 13.55 10.75
CA PHE A 117 -27.59 13.14 10.03
C PHE A 117 -28.76 13.94 10.61
N ASP A 118 -29.52 14.62 9.76
CA ASP A 118 -30.63 15.49 10.17
C ASP A 118 -30.25 16.53 11.24
N SER A 119 -29.05 17.11 11.11
CA SER A 119 -28.47 18.07 12.07
C SER A 119 -28.16 17.50 13.47
N ILE A 120 -28.30 16.19 13.66
CA ILE A 120 -27.91 15.49 14.89
C ILE A 120 -26.50 14.91 14.67
N PRO A 121 -25.51 15.25 15.53
CA PRO A 121 -24.20 14.62 15.48
C PRO A 121 -24.32 13.11 15.68
N THR A 122 -23.62 12.32 14.89
CA THR A 122 -23.52 10.87 15.14
C THR A 122 -22.92 10.66 16.54
N SER A 123 -23.65 9.97 17.42
CA SER A 123 -23.19 9.72 18.79
C SER A 123 -21.96 8.83 18.81
N ASP A 124 -21.12 9.01 19.80
CA ASP A 124 -19.90 8.21 19.97
C ASP A 124 -20.22 6.71 20.11
N GLU A 125 -21.36 6.37 20.71
CA GLU A 125 -21.87 5.00 20.79
C GLU A 125 -22.14 4.41 19.41
N LYS A 126 -22.83 5.15 18.53
CA LYS A 126 -23.09 4.70 17.15
C LYS A 126 -21.81 4.50 16.37
N VAL A 127 -20.82 5.37 16.54
CA VAL A 127 -19.51 5.19 15.90
C VAL A 127 -18.80 3.95 16.44
N ARG A 128 -18.82 3.73 17.76
CA ARG A 128 -18.23 2.53 18.38
C ARG A 128 -18.92 1.26 17.89
N ASP A 129 -20.24 1.27 17.77
CA ASP A 129 -21.03 0.15 17.27
C ASP A 129 -20.79 -0.11 15.79
N LEU A 130 -20.69 0.93 14.96
CA LEU A 130 -20.30 0.82 13.55
C LEU A 130 -18.94 0.14 13.42
N PHE A 131 -17.94 0.58 14.19
CA PHE A 131 -16.61 -0.01 14.15
C PHE A 131 -16.58 -1.44 14.73
N LYS A 132 -17.44 -1.78 15.69
CA LYS A 132 -17.54 -3.17 16.20
C LYS A 132 -18.20 -4.11 15.19
N SER A 133 -19.25 -3.65 14.52
CA SER A 133 -20.11 -4.47 13.65
C SER A 133 -19.65 -4.55 12.19
N HIS A 134 -18.98 -3.51 11.67
CA HIS A 134 -18.63 -3.38 10.25
C HIS A 134 -17.12 -3.42 9.96
N LEU A 135 -16.27 -3.66 10.96
CA LEU A 135 -14.85 -3.90 10.73
C LEU A 135 -14.60 -5.38 10.43
N ASP A 136 -14.93 -5.76 9.21
CA ASP A 136 -14.65 -7.10 8.71
C ASP A 136 -13.13 -7.34 8.64
N PRO A 137 -12.67 -8.57 8.95
CA PRO A 137 -11.30 -8.98 8.70
C PRO A 137 -10.94 -8.77 7.23
N LEU A 138 -9.74 -8.24 6.98
CA LEU A 138 -9.23 -8.10 5.63
C LEU A 138 -9.02 -9.50 5.03
N GLN A 139 -9.84 -9.85 4.04
CA GLN A 139 -9.71 -11.11 3.34
C GLN A 139 -8.36 -11.19 2.61
N PRO A 140 -7.70 -12.36 2.61
CA PRO A 140 -6.50 -12.55 1.83
C PRO A 140 -6.83 -12.29 0.35
N PRO A 141 -5.92 -11.64 -0.40
CA PRO A 141 -6.15 -11.40 -1.81
C PRO A 141 -6.31 -12.74 -2.55
N LEU A 142 -7.11 -12.74 -3.62
CA LEU A 142 -7.21 -13.93 -4.46
C LEU A 142 -5.82 -14.36 -4.95
N PRO A 143 -5.52 -15.67 -4.94
CA PRO A 143 -4.23 -16.15 -5.40
C PRO A 143 -3.94 -15.71 -6.83
N ASN A 144 -2.69 -15.31 -7.08
CA ASN A 144 -2.26 -15.05 -8.44
C ASN A 144 -2.03 -16.37 -9.17
N PHE A 145 -2.95 -16.73 -10.07
CA PHE A 145 -2.91 -17.99 -10.81
C PHE A 145 -1.68 -18.12 -11.73
N GLU A 146 -1.14 -17.02 -12.28
CA GLU A 146 0.14 -17.09 -13.01
C GLU A 146 1.29 -17.53 -12.09
N LYS A 147 1.30 -17.04 -10.84
CA LYS A 147 2.31 -17.44 -9.85
C LYS A 147 2.12 -18.88 -9.41
N LYS A 148 0.89 -19.34 -9.14
CA LYS A 148 0.62 -20.76 -8.82
C LYS A 148 1.19 -21.69 -9.90
N GLN A 149 0.90 -21.41 -11.17
CA GLN A 149 1.43 -22.20 -12.29
C GLN A 149 2.96 -22.13 -12.37
N GLN A 150 3.57 -20.98 -12.09
CA GLN A 150 5.02 -20.85 -12.03
C GLN A 150 5.63 -21.66 -10.88
N MET A 151 5.00 -21.67 -9.70
CA MET A 151 5.46 -22.45 -8.54
C MET A 151 5.46 -23.95 -8.88
N PHE A 152 4.37 -24.47 -9.46
CA PHE A 152 4.28 -25.87 -9.86
C PHE A 152 5.26 -26.25 -10.97
N ASN A 153 5.31 -25.49 -12.07
CA ASN A 153 6.08 -25.88 -13.26
C ASN A 153 7.59 -25.66 -13.13
N LYS A 154 8.01 -24.60 -12.42
CA LYS A 154 9.43 -24.18 -12.41
C LYS A 154 10.10 -24.30 -11.06
N VAL A 155 9.38 -24.01 -9.97
CA VAL A 155 9.99 -23.95 -8.64
C VAL A 155 10.00 -25.34 -8.00
N ARG A 156 8.90 -26.10 -8.11
CA ARG A 156 8.70 -27.41 -7.47
C ARG A 156 9.84 -28.41 -7.68
N MET A 157 10.52 -28.38 -8.83
CA MET A 157 11.65 -29.28 -9.11
C MET A 157 12.87 -29.05 -8.20
N TYR A 158 13.06 -27.82 -7.72
CA TYR A 158 14.15 -27.44 -6.82
C TYR A 158 13.79 -27.56 -5.35
N VAL A 159 12.51 -27.84 -5.03
CA VAL A 159 12.02 -27.98 -3.66
C VAL A 159 12.45 -29.36 -3.11
N PRO A 160 13.00 -29.43 -1.89
CA PRO A 160 13.29 -30.69 -1.21
C PRO A 160 12.04 -31.57 -1.11
N ALA A 161 12.21 -32.90 -1.18
CA ALA A 161 11.09 -33.84 -1.23
C ALA A 161 10.10 -33.68 -0.07
N GLU A 162 10.60 -33.34 1.11
CA GLU A 162 9.85 -33.12 2.35
C GLU A 162 8.84 -31.97 2.25
N PHE A 163 9.10 -30.96 1.41
CA PHE A 163 8.24 -29.77 1.27
C PHE A 163 7.42 -29.76 -0.03
N ARG A 164 7.59 -30.76 -0.92
CA ARG A 164 6.88 -30.80 -2.21
C ARG A 164 5.37 -31.02 -2.11
N SER A 165 4.90 -31.49 -0.96
CA SER A 165 3.48 -31.67 -0.64
C SER A 165 2.84 -30.42 0.00
N ASP A 166 3.59 -29.33 0.16
CA ASP A 166 3.01 -28.07 0.64
C ASP A 166 2.01 -27.52 -0.40
N PRO A 167 0.82 -27.04 0.01
CA PRO A 167 -0.21 -26.51 -0.89
C PRO A 167 0.25 -25.42 -1.85
N ILE A 168 1.34 -24.71 -1.54
CA ILE A 168 1.91 -23.69 -2.44
C ILE A 168 2.46 -24.29 -3.75
N TYR A 169 2.74 -25.59 -3.76
CA TYR A 169 3.28 -26.34 -4.90
C TYR A 169 2.27 -27.30 -5.52
N ASP A 170 0.98 -27.20 -5.17
CA ASP A 170 -0.06 -28.02 -5.79
C ASP A 170 -0.23 -27.71 -7.29
N ALA A 171 -0.68 -28.72 -8.03
CA ALA A 171 -1.02 -28.55 -9.44
C ALA A 171 -2.19 -27.57 -9.57
N PRO A 172 -2.13 -26.57 -10.46
CA PRO A 172 -3.28 -25.73 -10.77
C PRO A 172 -4.43 -26.56 -11.34
N ASN A 173 -5.67 -26.19 -11.03
CA ASN A 173 -6.83 -26.79 -11.70
C ASN A 173 -7.06 -26.17 -13.10
N ASP A 174 -7.94 -26.78 -13.89
CA ASP A 174 -8.25 -26.33 -15.26
C ASP A 174 -8.78 -24.88 -15.33
N GLU A 175 -9.63 -24.48 -14.37
CA GLU A 175 -10.16 -23.11 -14.28
C GLU A 175 -9.08 -22.08 -13.89
N GLU A 176 -8.15 -22.46 -13.00
CA GLU A 176 -7.02 -21.64 -12.58
C GLU A 176 -6.05 -21.44 -13.74
N GLU A 177 -5.83 -22.48 -14.55
CA GLU A 177 -5.03 -22.39 -15.76
C GLU A 177 -5.69 -21.47 -16.81
N GLN A 178 -7.01 -21.57 -17.00
CA GLN A 178 -7.74 -20.65 -17.88
C GLN A 178 -7.58 -19.20 -17.41
N LYS A 179 -7.81 -18.91 -16.13
CA LYS A 179 -7.65 -17.57 -15.54
C LYS A 179 -6.20 -17.06 -15.67
N ALA A 180 -5.20 -17.92 -15.47
CA ALA A 180 -3.80 -17.56 -15.67
C ALA A 180 -3.49 -17.20 -17.14
N ASN A 181 -4.03 -17.98 -18.09
CA ASN A 181 -3.84 -17.75 -19.52
C ASN A 181 -4.54 -16.47 -20.00
N GLU A 182 -5.73 -16.19 -19.49
CA GLU A 182 -6.44 -14.93 -19.73
C GLU A 182 -5.67 -13.73 -19.18
N ALA A 183 -5.16 -13.81 -17.95
CA ALA A 183 -4.32 -12.77 -17.35
C ALA A 183 -3.06 -12.51 -18.19
N LYS A 184 -2.36 -13.57 -18.65
CA LYS A 184 -1.20 -13.46 -19.54
C LYS A 184 -1.57 -12.79 -20.86
N LYS A 185 -2.69 -13.19 -21.48
CA LYS A 185 -3.20 -12.59 -22.72
C LYS A 185 -3.53 -11.11 -22.52
N ALA A 186 -4.22 -10.76 -21.44
CA ALA A 186 -4.55 -9.38 -21.10
C ALA A 186 -3.30 -8.53 -20.88
N ARG A 187 -2.30 -9.04 -20.15
CA ARG A 187 -1.01 -8.36 -19.94
C ARG A 187 -0.26 -8.14 -21.26
N ARG A 188 -0.21 -9.15 -22.13
CA ARG A 188 0.42 -9.03 -23.47
C ARG A 188 -0.30 -7.98 -24.32
N LYS A 189 -1.64 -7.97 -24.33
CA LYS A 189 -2.45 -6.95 -25.03
C LYS A 189 -2.21 -5.54 -24.48
N ALA A 190 -2.19 -5.38 -23.15
CA ALA A 190 -1.93 -4.10 -22.50
C ALA A 190 -0.51 -3.59 -22.80
N SER A 191 0.49 -4.47 -22.77
CA SER A 191 1.87 -4.13 -23.11
C SER A 191 2.02 -3.76 -24.59
N ALA A 192 1.35 -4.47 -25.50
CA ALA A 192 1.34 -4.14 -26.92
C ALA A 192 0.68 -2.77 -27.17
N LYS A 193 -0.43 -2.47 -26.48
CA LYS A 193 -1.10 -1.16 -26.55
C LYS A 193 -0.21 -0.03 -26.04
N LYS A 194 0.47 -0.24 -24.90
CA LYS A 194 1.46 0.72 -24.38
C LYS A 194 2.62 0.94 -25.33
N LYS A 195 3.15 -0.13 -25.95
CA LYS A 195 4.23 -0.03 -26.93
C LYS A 195 3.78 0.77 -28.16
N LYS A 196 2.59 0.50 -28.71
CA LYS A 196 2.03 1.28 -29.82
C LYS A 196 1.91 2.76 -29.49
N VAL A 197 1.31 3.11 -28.35
CA VAL A 197 1.17 4.52 -27.91
C VAL A 197 2.54 5.20 -27.75
N ALA A 198 3.54 4.50 -27.22
CA ALA A 198 4.89 5.03 -27.09
C ALA A 198 5.56 5.25 -28.46
N THR A 199 5.35 4.35 -29.43
CA THR A 199 5.85 4.49 -30.80
C THR A 199 5.17 5.65 -31.52
N THR A 200 3.84 5.78 -31.44
CA THR A 200 3.12 6.90 -32.06
C THR A 200 3.50 8.25 -31.45
N ALA A 201 3.76 8.29 -30.14
CA ALA A 201 4.25 9.49 -29.46
C ALA A 201 5.71 9.85 -29.82
N ALA A 202 6.54 8.85 -30.17
CA ALA A 202 7.89 9.07 -30.67
C ALA A 202 7.88 9.58 -32.12
N GLU A 203 7.06 8.97 -32.99
CA GLU A 203 6.90 9.37 -34.40
C GLU A 203 6.33 10.80 -34.53
N ALA A 204 5.40 11.19 -33.65
CA ALA A 204 4.87 12.56 -33.60
C ALA A 204 5.92 13.60 -33.16
N LYS A 205 6.88 13.21 -32.31
CA LYS A 205 8.01 14.08 -31.94
C LYS A 205 9.01 14.23 -33.08
N GLU A 206 9.24 13.16 -33.84
CA GLU A 206 10.18 13.15 -34.97
C GLU A 206 9.68 13.99 -36.16
N THR A 207 8.37 13.93 -36.46
CA THR A 207 7.73 14.76 -37.50
C THR A 207 7.66 16.25 -37.17
N THR A 208 7.86 16.64 -35.91
CA THR A 208 7.97 18.06 -35.51
C THR A 208 9.40 18.60 -35.67
N SER A 209 10.37 17.77 -36.08
CA SER A 209 11.81 18.11 -36.08
C SER A 209 12.52 18.06 -37.44
N ALA A 210 11.81 17.97 -38.56
CA ALA A 210 12.42 18.08 -39.89
C ALA A 210 12.61 19.57 -40.29
N PRO A 211 13.80 19.98 -40.81
CA PRO A 211 14.23 21.37 -40.84
C PRO A 211 13.71 22.15 -42.06
N ALA A 212 13.31 23.40 -41.84
CA ALA A 212 13.16 24.39 -42.89
C ALA A 212 14.54 24.84 -43.38
N GLY A 213 14.85 24.55 -44.63
CA GLY A 213 16.06 25.03 -45.30
C GLY A 213 15.89 26.47 -45.80
N GLY A 214 16.94 27.27 -45.56
CA GLY A 214 17.40 28.38 -46.41
C GLY A 214 16.74 29.76 -46.22
N GLU A 215 17.46 30.71 -45.64
CA GLU A 215 18.11 31.78 -46.42
C GLU A 215 19.14 32.57 -45.58
N ALA A 216 20.05 33.23 -46.30
CA ALA A 216 21.35 33.72 -45.91
C ALA A 216 21.35 34.90 -44.91
N GLY A 217 22.45 35.02 -44.16
CA GLY A 217 22.58 35.95 -43.04
C GLY A 217 23.08 37.35 -43.36
N GLU A 218 23.18 38.16 -42.31
CA GLU A 218 24.22 39.19 -42.15
C GLU A 218 24.33 39.66 -40.69
N ARG A 219 25.56 39.53 -40.15
CA ARG A 219 26.29 40.43 -39.23
C ARG A 219 25.52 41.21 -38.14
N GLY A 220 25.88 40.96 -36.88
CA GLY A 220 25.60 41.86 -35.76
C GLY A 220 26.36 41.50 -34.47
N CYS A 221 27.31 42.35 -34.11
CA CYS A 221 28.34 42.22 -33.07
C CYS A 221 27.87 41.88 -31.63
N TRP A 222 28.74 41.21 -30.89
CA TRP A 222 28.66 40.95 -29.45
C TRP A 222 28.72 42.22 -28.60
N ARG A 223 27.89 42.29 -27.56
CA ARG A 223 28.31 42.75 -26.23
C ARG A 223 27.47 42.11 -25.13
#